data_AF-A0A177LGI7-F1
#
_entry.id   AF-A0A177LGI7-F1
#
_cell.length_a   1.000
_cell.length_b   1.000
_cell.length_c   1.000
_cell.angle_alpha   90.00
_cell.angle_beta   90.00
_cell.angle_gamma   90.00
#
_symmetry.space_group_name_H-M   'P 1'
#
loop_
_entity.id
_entity.type
_entity.pdbx_description
1 polymer ?
#
loop_
_entity_poly.entity_id
_entity_poly.type
_entity_poly.pdbx_seq_one_letter_code
_entity_poly.pdbx_strand_id
1 'polypeptide(L)'
;MKKRDFIQEIKLIKSRTEFNSRYDLTSRLYEIDYALNEFTNYNGDYNSEILKYIPISTVACFEAFFKSVIKEVVDFGEPYNKNIANFNQSKNIKLDFEIIGAIQTKSVTVGELIGHLLPFNNFEDINSNLSVILGRDFLDEMKNFKKESVYKTAKILNDDKRNRLPEIIQSVKETYELRHIFCHEFATNIHIDKDKIIKNYQNCKDFLEFTNTIIWKILYPDSPETQTDMNHEADMNFKKKDDELQTLIDFIIDNKENIDEQFSIDFKLFKSSIEKWKKYRETVALYKANNFKGGSMYPLIYLSALENTTTEKIESLKNEFEILLRKNNYN
;
A
#
# COMPACT_ATOMS: atom_id res chain seq x y z
N MET A 1 -12.55 26.76 -19.70
CA MET A 1 -11.69 25.72 -19.07
C MET A 1 -12.28 24.36 -19.38
N LYS A 2 -11.50 23.43 -19.93
CA LYS A 2 -11.94 22.04 -20.17
C LYS A 2 -12.14 21.36 -18.80
N LYS A 3 -13.27 20.68 -18.58
CA LYS A 3 -13.52 19.90 -17.35
C LYS A 3 -12.40 18.84 -17.25
N ARG A 4 -11.72 18.73 -16.11
CA ARG A 4 -10.69 17.71 -15.88
C ARG A 4 -11.35 16.33 -15.89
N ASP A 5 -10.73 15.38 -16.58
CA ASP A 5 -11.16 13.98 -16.62
C ASP A 5 -10.27 13.16 -15.69
N PHE A 6 -10.72 13.00 -14.45
CA PHE A 6 -9.96 12.30 -13.42
C PHE A 6 -9.76 10.82 -13.75
N ILE A 7 -10.70 10.19 -14.45
CA ILE A 7 -10.60 8.77 -14.82
C ILE A 7 -9.47 8.59 -15.82
N GLN A 8 -9.43 9.44 -16.85
CA GLN A 8 -8.37 9.40 -17.85
C GLN A 8 -7.00 9.72 -17.22
N GLU A 9 -6.93 10.74 -16.35
CA GLU A 9 -5.69 11.08 -15.63
C GLU A 9 -5.17 9.89 -14.80
N ILE A 10 -6.02 9.23 -14.02
CA ILE A 10 -5.65 8.06 -13.21
C ILE A 10 -5.23 6.90 -14.11
N LYS A 11 -5.97 6.60 -15.19
CA LYS A 11 -5.62 5.53 -16.14
C LYS A 11 -4.27 5.78 -16.81
N LEU A 12 -3.96 7.02 -17.16
CA LEU A 12 -2.67 7.40 -17.75
C LEU A 12 -1.51 7.26 -16.77
N ILE A 13 -1.72 7.55 -15.49
CA ILE A 13 -0.72 7.29 -14.45
C ILE A 13 -0.47 5.78 -14.38
N LYS A 14 -1.54 4.98 -14.26
CA LYS A 14 -1.44 3.51 -14.18
C LYS A 14 -0.75 2.88 -15.38
N SER A 15 -0.88 3.45 -16.58
CA SER A 15 -0.21 2.94 -17.78
C SER A 15 1.30 3.23 -17.83
N ARG A 16 1.80 4.16 -17.00
CA ARG A 16 3.21 4.57 -16.96
C ARG A 16 3.97 3.95 -15.79
N THR A 17 3.26 3.39 -14.82
CA THR A 17 3.83 2.77 -13.63
C THR A 17 3.79 1.26 -13.79
N GLU A 18 4.94 0.60 -13.62
CA GLU A 18 5.02 -0.86 -13.60
C GLU A 18 4.37 -1.43 -12.33
N PHE A 19 4.61 -0.76 -11.19
CA PHE A 19 4.03 -1.10 -9.90
C PHE A 19 3.23 0.10 -9.37
N ASN A 20 1.91 0.00 -9.29
CA ASN A 20 1.02 1.09 -8.81
C ASN A 20 1.10 1.29 -7.28
N SER A 21 2.31 1.44 -6.73
CA SER A 21 2.55 1.36 -5.29
C SER A 21 3.65 2.31 -4.82
N ARG A 22 3.64 2.61 -3.51
CA ARG A 22 4.70 3.33 -2.82
C ARG A 22 6.07 2.61 -2.85
N TYR A 23 6.16 1.37 -3.35
CA TYR A 23 7.40 0.60 -3.45
C TYR A 23 8.36 1.15 -4.53
N ASP A 24 7.85 1.89 -5.51
CA ASP A 24 8.69 2.56 -6.53
C ASP A 24 9.53 3.71 -5.94
N LEU A 25 9.19 4.18 -4.73
CA LEU A 25 9.92 5.24 -4.05
C LEU A 25 11.41 4.89 -3.89
N THR A 26 11.73 3.67 -3.49
CA THR A 26 13.12 3.25 -3.24
C THR A 26 13.94 3.32 -4.52
N SER A 27 13.42 2.81 -5.62
CA SER A 27 14.07 2.88 -6.93
C SER A 27 14.24 4.34 -7.37
N ARG A 28 13.21 5.18 -7.17
CA ARG A 28 13.30 6.59 -7.55
C ARG A 28 14.32 7.38 -6.73
N LEU A 29 14.40 7.15 -5.42
CA LEU A 29 15.40 7.76 -4.54
C LEU A 29 16.80 7.25 -4.88
N TYR A 30 16.96 5.98 -5.23
CA TYR A 30 18.24 5.42 -5.66
C TYR A 30 18.79 6.15 -6.90
N GLU A 31 17.96 6.41 -7.91
CA GLU A 31 18.37 7.15 -9.10
C GLU A 31 18.78 8.61 -8.78
N ILE A 32 18.07 9.27 -7.86
CA ILE A 32 18.43 10.63 -7.42
C ILE A 32 19.73 10.58 -6.61
N ASP A 33 19.89 9.62 -5.71
CA ASP A 33 21.12 9.41 -4.93
C ASP A 33 22.31 9.17 -5.86
N TYR A 34 22.14 8.31 -6.87
CA TYR A 34 23.18 8.01 -7.86
C TYR A 34 23.59 9.27 -8.62
N ALA A 35 22.63 10.00 -9.20
CA ALA A 35 22.89 11.24 -9.93
C ALA A 35 23.54 12.31 -9.05
N LEU A 36 23.09 12.43 -7.79
CA LEU A 36 23.66 13.38 -6.83
C LEU A 36 25.09 12.99 -6.46
N ASN A 37 25.37 11.69 -6.26
CA ASN A 37 26.71 11.19 -5.96
C ASN A 37 27.68 11.41 -7.12
N GLU A 38 27.26 11.12 -8.36
CA GLU A 38 28.04 11.43 -9.55
C GLU A 38 28.35 12.92 -9.63
N PHE A 39 27.33 13.76 -9.40
CA PHE A 39 27.48 15.21 -9.36
C PHE A 39 28.40 15.67 -8.23
N THR A 40 28.37 15.06 -7.03
CA THR A 40 29.25 15.48 -5.93
C THR A 40 30.69 15.06 -6.10
N ASN A 41 30.95 13.95 -6.80
CA ASN A 41 32.29 13.36 -6.99
C ASN A 41 32.99 13.85 -8.26
N TYR A 42 32.30 14.62 -9.12
CA TYR A 42 32.88 15.18 -10.33
C TYR A 42 33.90 16.28 -9.98
N ASN A 43 35.13 16.22 -10.51
CA ASN A 43 36.21 17.16 -10.17
C ASN A 43 36.33 18.38 -11.11
N GLY A 44 35.34 18.62 -11.97
CA GLY A 44 35.32 19.77 -12.89
C GLY A 44 34.37 20.88 -12.45
N ASP A 45 34.17 21.88 -13.31
CA ASP A 45 33.23 22.98 -13.05
C ASP A 45 31.79 22.47 -12.98
N TYR A 46 31.14 22.69 -11.84
CA TYR A 46 29.76 22.28 -11.63
C TYR A 46 28.77 23.26 -12.24
N ASN A 47 27.81 22.76 -13.01
CA ASN A 47 26.65 23.55 -13.39
C ASN A 47 25.65 23.60 -12.23
N SER A 48 25.61 24.74 -11.53
CA SER A 48 24.68 24.98 -10.41
C SER A 48 23.20 24.86 -10.80
N GLU A 49 22.87 24.94 -12.09
CA GLU A 49 21.51 24.72 -12.60
C GLU A 49 21.00 23.31 -12.31
N ILE A 50 21.88 22.30 -12.32
CA ILE A 50 21.51 20.90 -12.08
C ILE A 50 20.98 20.72 -10.64
N LEU A 51 21.56 21.44 -9.67
CA LEU A 51 21.13 21.37 -8.27
C LEU A 51 19.68 21.84 -8.06
N LYS A 52 19.15 22.69 -8.94
CA LYS A 52 17.75 23.13 -8.87
C LYS A 52 16.77 22.00 -9.12
N TYR A 53 17.17 20.97 -9.87
CA TYR A 53 16.31 19.83 -10.18
C TYR A 53 16.18 18.85 -9.03
N ILE A 54 17.05 18.90 -8.02
CA ILE A 54 16.95 18.06 -6.82
C ILE A 54 15.65 18.34 -6.06
N PRO A 55 15.40 19.56 -5.53
CA PRO A 55 14.15 19.84 -4.81
C PRO A 55 12.91 19.64 -5.69
N ILE A 56 12.99 19.93 -6.99
CA ILE A 56 11.89 19.68 -7.94
C ILE A 56 11.56 18.18 -8.00
N SER A 57 12.59 17.33 -8.15
CA SER A 57 12.43 15.87 -8.21
C SER A 57 11.99 15.31 -6.87
N THR A 58 12.49 15.86 -5.76
CA THR A 58 12.07 15.47 -4.40
C THR A 58 10.59 15.75 -4.18
N VAL A 59 10.08 16.95 -4.52
CA VAL A 59 8.64 17.25 -4.41
C VAL A 59 7.80 16.33 -5.28
N ALA A 60 8.27 15.98 -6.50
CA ALA A 60 7.58 15.00 -7.33
C ALA A 60 7.49 13.62 -6.66
N CYS A 61 8.55 13.18 -5.95
CA CYS A 61 8.51 11.96 -5.13
C CYS A 61 7.48 12.07 -4.00
N PHE A 62 7.40 13.21 -3.31
CA PHE A 62 6.39 13.44 -2.26
C PHE A 62 4.98 13.31 -2.83
N GLU A 63 4.66 13.99 -3.92
CA GLU A 63 3.33 13.93 -4.53
C GLU A 63 2.94 12.49 -4.92
N ALA A 64 3.84 11.76 -5.60
CA ALA A 64 3.57 10.38 -6.02
C ALA A 64 3.44 9.42 -4.82
N PHE A 65 4.32 9.57 -3.82
CA PHE A 65 4.33 8.77 -2.62
C PHE A 65 3.04 8.96 -1.81
N PHE A 66 2.67 10.21 -1.50
CA PHE A 66 1.51 10.47 -0.65
C PHE A 66 0.19 10.14 -1.33
N LYS A 67 0.07 10.32 -2.66
CA LYS A 67 -1.07 9.79 -3.43
C LYS A 67 -1.19 8.28 -3.28
N SER A 68 -0.07 7.56 -3.36
CA SER A 68 -0.03 6.11 -3.18
C SER A 68 -0.35 5.68 -1.75
N VAL A 69 0.13 6.43 -0.74
CA VAL A 69 -0.19 6.18 0.67
C VAL A 69 -1.69 6.36 0.93
N ILE A 70 -2.30 7.45 0.46
CA ILE A 70 -3.75 7.65 0.61
C ILE A 70 -4.52 6.55 -0.07
N LYS A 71 -4.12 6.17 -1.29
CA LYS A 71 -4.73 5.06 -2.02
C LYS A 71 -4.73 3.79 -1.16
N GLU A 72 -3.55 3.37 -0.70
CA GLU A 72 -3.39 2.14 0.06
C GLU A 72 -4.13 2.17 1.38
N VAL A 73 -4.03 3.25 2.14
CA VAL A 73 -4.71 3.39 3.44
C VAL A 73 -6.23 3.37 3.28
N VAL A 74 -6.77 4.05 2.25
CA VAL A 74 -8.21 4.01 1.94
C VAL A 74 -8.65 2.62 1.51
N ASP A 75 -7.93 2.01 0.57
CA ASP A 75 -8.30 0.72 -0.01
C ASP A 75 -8.07 -0.44 0.97
N PHE A 76 -7.27 -0.24 2.02
CA PHE A 76 -7.13 -1.17 3.15
C PHE A 76 -8.46 -1.41 3.89
N GLY A 77 -9.36 -0.42 3.87
CA GLY A 77 -10.72 -0.55 4.40
C GLY A 77 -10.96 0.22 5.70
N GLU A 78 -11.84 -0.32 6.55
CA GLU A 78 -12.19 0.33 7.82
C GLU A 78 -11.03 0.29 8.83
N PRO A 79 -10.84 1.34 9.65
CA PRO A 79 -11.69 2.54 9.75
C PRO A 79 -11.37 3.64 8.71
N TYR A 80 -10.31 3.48 7.92
CA TYR A 80 -9.74 4.54 7.09
C TYR A 80 -10.68 4.99 5.97
N ASN A 81 -11.34 4.07 5.29
CA ASN A 81 -12.29 4.42 4.23
C ASN A 81 -13.49 5.25 4.74
N LYS A 82 -13.93 5.06 6.00
CA LYS A 82 -14.97 5.86 6.63
C LYS A 82 -14.49 7.29 6.91
N ASN A 83 -13.22 7.44 7.26
CA ASN A 83 -12.63 8.74 7.57
C ASN A 83 -12.57 9.68 6.36
N ILE A 84 -12.72 9.17 5.13
CA ILE A 84 -12.80 10.00 3.91
C ILE A 84 -13.90 11.06 4.02
N ALA A 85 -15.02 10.74 4.68
CA ALA A 85 -16.13 11.66 4.86
C ALA A 85 -15.72 12.95 5.61
N ASN A 86 -14.65 12.89 6.40
CA ASN A 86 -14.15 14.02 7.20
C ASN A 86 -13.34 15.02 6.38
N PHE A 87 -12.96 14.70 5.14
CA PHE A 87 -12.32 15.68 4.26
C PHE A 87 -13.29 16.80 3.88
N ASN A 88 -12.84 18.06 3.95
CA ASN A 88 -13.66 19.19 3.50
C ASN A 88 -14.04 19.08 2.01
N GLN A 89 -13.17 18.50 1.17
CA GLN A 89 -13.49 18.27 -0.23
C GLN A 89 -14.62 17.24 -0.42
N SER A 90 -14.86 16.33 0.52
CA SER A 90 -15.86 15.24 0.40
C SER A 90 -17.27 15.75 0.08
N LYS A 91 -17.60 16.96 0.55
CA LYS A 91 -18.91 17.59 0.38
C LYS A 91 -19.12 18.24 -0.99
N ASN A 92 -18.06 18.41 -1.78
CA ASN A 92 -18.08 19.16 -3.04
C ASN A 92 -17.58 18.34 -4.24
N ILE A 93 -17.29 17.04 -4.08
CA ILE A 93 -16.88 16.17 -5.17
C ILE A 93 -18.10 15.85 -6.05
N LYS A 94 -18.04 16.25 -7.32
CA LYS A 94 -19.02 15.83 -8.32
C LYS A 94 -18.68 14.43 -8.83
N LEU A 95 -19.35 13.42 -8.29
CA LEU A 95 -19.33 12.07 -8.82
C LEU A 95 -20.32 11.98 -9.99
N ASP A 96 -19.82 11.80 -11.21
CA ASP A 96 -20.67 11.49 -12.36
C ASP A 96 -20.76 9.97 -12.59
N PHE A 97 -21.68 9.56 -13.46
CA PHE A 97 -21.94 8.14 -13.74
C PHE A 97 -20.71 7.42 -14.32
N GLU A 98 -19.80 8.14 -14.99
CA GLU A 98 -18.55 7.57 -15.49
C GLU A 98 -17.62 7.18 -14.34
N ILE A 99 -17.48 8.04 -13.32
CA ILE A 99 -16.68 7.72 -12.13
C ILE A 99 -17.29 6.53 -11.38
N ILE A 100 -18.61 6.50 -11.22
CA ILE A 100 -19.31 5.39 -10.56
C ILE A 100 -19.09 4.08 -11.33
N GLY A 101 -19.24 4.11 -12.65
CA GLY A 101 -18.97 2.94 -13.51
C GLY A 101 -17.51 2.48 -13.47
N ALA A 102 -16.56 3.42 -13.43
CA ALA A 102 -15.13 3.12 -13.33
C ALA A 102 -14.78 2.42 -12.01
N ILE A 103 -15.41 2.81 -10.90
CA ILE A 103 -15.27 2.17 -9.59
C ILE A 103 -15.94 0.79 -9.59
N GLN A 104 -17.17 0.69 -10.09
CA GLN A 104 -17.91 -0.58 -10.15
C GLN A 104 -17.17 -1.65 -10.97
N THR A 105 -16.54 -1.24 -12.07
CA THR A 105 -15.72 -2.12 -12.93
C THR A 105 -14.31 -2.38 -12.38
N LYS A 106 -13.97 -1.84 -11.19
CA LYS A 106 -12.64 -1.90 -10.57
C LYS A 106 -11.51 -1.32 -11.43
N SER A 107 -11.85 -0.50 -12.44
CA SER A 107 -10.86 0.17 -13.29
C SER A 107 -10.14 1.31 -12.54
N VAL A 108 -10.83 1.92 -11.57
CA VAL A 108 -10.32 2.92 -10.64
C VAL A 108 -10.80 2.55 -9.22
N THR A 109 -9.93 2.62 -8.21
CA THR A 109 -10.33 2.40 -6.81
C THR A 109 -10.78 3.69 -6.13
N VAL A 110 -11.49 3.59 -5.00
CA VAL A 110 -11.85 4.77 -4.19
C VAL A 110 -10.57 5.46 -3.70
N GLY A 111 -9.58 4.70 -3.25
CA GLY A 111 -8.29 5.23 -2.84
C GLY A 111 -7.57 5.99 -3.97
N GLU A 112 -7.59 5.48 -5.20
CA GLU A 112 -7.02 6.17 -6.37
C GLU A 112 -7.69 7.52 -6.62
N LEU A 113 -9.02 7.57 -6.54
CA LEU A 113 -9.76 8.82 -6.71
C LEU A 113 -9.43 9.83 -5.60
N ILE A 114 -9.47 9.41 -4.34
CA ILE A 114 -9.22 10.31 -3.20
C ILE A 114 -7.77 10.80 -3.21
N GLY A 115 -6.80 9.91 -3.39
CA GLY A 115 -5.39 10.29 -3.49
C GLY A 115 -5.16 11.33 -4.59
N HIS A 116 -5.82 11.18 -5.74
CA HIS A 116 -5.69 12.11 -6.86
C HIS A 116 -6.35 13.49 -6.62
N LEU A 117 -7.38 13.55 -5.76
CA LEU A 117 -8.09 14.79 -5.45
C LEU A 117 -7.43 15.61 -4.35
N LEU A 118 -6.68 14.96 -3.45
CA LEU A 118 -6.06 15.64 -2.32
C LEU A 118 -4.81 16.44 -2.74
N PRO A 119 -4.63 17.65 -2.21
CA PRO A 119 -3.42 18.43 -2.44
C PRO A 119 -2.25 17.90 -1.60
N PHE A 120 -1.04 17.98 -2.12
CA PHE A 120 0.21 17.68 -1.40
C PHE A 120 1.26 18.75 -1.72
N ASN A 121 0.88 20.02 -1.60
CA ASN A 121 1.67 21.15 -2.08
C ASN A 121 2.65 21.69 -1.04
N ASN A 122 2.56 21.22 0.20
CA ASN A 122 3.40 21.61 1.33
C ASN A 122 3.29 20.55 2.44
N PHE A 123 4.03 20.76 3.53
CA PHE A 123 4.01 19.88 4.69
C PHE A 123 2.64 19.85 5.40
N GLU A 124 1.98 21.00 5.51
CA GLU A 124 0.70 21.15 6.20
C GLU A 124 -0.41 20.33 5.51
N ASP A 125 -0.45 20.35 4.17
CA ASP A 125 -1.34 19.52 3.35
C ASP A 125 -1.12 18.03 3.66
N ILE A 126 0.14 17.57 3.68
CA ILE A 126 0.50 16.19 3.98
C ILE A 126 0.04 15.80 5.38
N ASN A 127 0.41 16.59 6.39
CA ASN A 127 0.07 16.30 7.77
C ASN A 127 -1.45 16.28 7.98
N SER A 128 -2.16 17.27 7.43
CA SER A 128 -3.62 17.35 7.51
C SER A 128 -4.26 16.12 6.85
N ASN A 129 -3.84 15.76 5.63
CA ASN A 129 -4.43 14.64 4.90
C ASN A 129 -4.24 13.31 5.61
N LEU A 130 -3.02 13.04 6.09
CA LEU A 130 -2.73 11.83 6.86
C LEU A 130 -3.47 11.83 8.20
N SER A 131 -3.57 12.97 8.88
CA SER A 131 -4.26 13.04 10.17
C SER A 131 -5.75 12.73 10.03
N VAL A 132 -6.38 13.28 9.00
CA VAL A 132 -7.79 13.02 8.69
C VAL A 132 -8.02 11.55 8.40
N ILE A 133 -7.26 10.95 7.47
CA ILE A 133 -7.51 9.57 7.05
C ILE A 133 -7.18 8.56 8.16
N LEU A 134 -6.16 8.82 8.98
CA LEU A 134 -5.77 7.96 10.09
C LEU A 134 -6.63 8.17 11.35
N GLY A 135 -7.42 9.25 11.40
CA GLY A 135 -8.28 9.60 12.53
C GLY A 135 -7.53 10.07 13.78
N ARG A 136 -6.28 10.51 13.63
CA ARG A 136 -5.38 10.94 14.72
C ARG A 136 -4.34 11.92 14.18
N ASP A 137 -3.75 12.78 15.00
CA ASP A 137 -2.71 13.71 14.53
C ASP A 137 -1.45 12.94 14.09
N PHE A 138 -1.09 13.08 12.81
CA PHE A 138 0.00 12.34 12.21
C PHE A 138 1.37 12.83 12.71
N LEU A 139 1.53 14.13 12.93
CA LEU A 139 2.77 14.68 13.47
C LEU A 139 3.06 14.17 14.89
N ASP A 140 2.04 14.07 15.73
CA ASP A 140 2.14 13.49 17.06
C ASP A 140 2.40 11.98 17.00
N GLU A 141 1.84 11.27 16.02
CA GLU A 141 2.21 9.88 15.75
C GLU A 141 3.72 9.78 15.41
N MET A 142 4.24 10.62 14.52
CA MET A 142 5.68 10.64 14.18
C MET A 142 6.58 10.92 15.40
N LYS A 143 6.18 11.87 16.27
CA LYS A 143 6.94 12.22 17.49
C LYS A 143 6.98 11.08 18.50
N ASN A 144 5.95 10.26 18.57
CA ASN A 144 5.80 9.22 19.58
C ASN A 144 6.14 7.82 19.07
N PHE A 145 6.24 7.65 17.75
CA PHE A 145 6.49 6.35 17.15
C PHE A 145 7.81 5.75 17.64
N LYS A 146 7.73 4.51 18.10
CA LYS A 146 8.86 3.68 18.49
C LYS A 146 8.80 2.41 17.66
N LYS A 147 9.81 2.22 16.80
CA LYS A 147 9.92 0.96 16.08
C LYS A 147 10.32 -0.16 17.04
N GLU A 148 9.40 -1.07 17.27
CA GLU A 148 9.72 -2.40 17.77
C GLU A 148 10.28 -3.23 16.60
N SER A 149 11.40 -3.91 16.84
CA SER A 149 12.05 -4.75 15.83
C SER A 149 12.99 -5.76 16.51
N VAL A 150 13.22 -6.91 15.91
CA VAL A 150 14.29 -7.83 16.32
C VAL A 150 15.67 -7.28 15.93
N TYR A 151 15.72 -6.39 14.94
CA TYR A 151 16.96 -5.79 14.44
C TYR A 151 17.28 -4.49 15.19
N LYS A 152 18.35 -4.50 15.98
CA LYS A 152 18.81 -3.33 16.76
C LYS A 152 19.06 -2.10 15.87
N THR A 153 19.65 -2.30 14.69
CA THR A 153 19.93 -1.21 13.73
C THR A 153 18.66 -0.50 13.29
N ALA A 154 17.57 -1.23 13.07
CA ALA A 154 16.29 -0.64 12.66
C ALA A 154 15.71 0.27 13.75
N LYS A 155 15.89 -0.09 15.04
CA LYS A 155 15.50 0.76 16.18
C LYS A 155 16.31 2.04 16.22
N ILE A 156 17.65 1.92 16.14
CA ILE A 156 18.57 3.05 16.21
C ILE A 156 18.26 4.07 15.09
N LEU A 157 18.09 3.60 13.85
CA LEU A 157 17.77 4.47 12.71
C LEU A 157 16.42 5.16 12.90
N ASN A 158 15.42 4.47 13.45
CA ASN A 158 14.11 5.05 13.73
C ASN A 158 14.18 6.13 14.83
N ASP A 159 14.90 5.85 15.92
CA ASP A 159 15.10 6.80 17.02
C ASP A 159 15.87 8.04 16.56
N ASP A 160 16.90 7.89 15.71
CA ASP A 160 17.63 9.02 15.11
C ASP A 160 16.72 9.93 14.29
N LYS A 161 15.91 9.36 13.38
CA LYS A 161 14.93 10.11 12.58
C LYS A 161 13.90 10.84 13.45
N ARG A 162 13.42 10.19 14.51
CA ARG A 162 12.50 10.81 15.47
C ARG A 162 13.14 11.98 16.22
N ASN A 163 14.39 11.84 16.66
CA ASN A 163 15.10 12.89 17.39
C ASN A 163 15.39 14.10 16.50
N ARG A 164 15.65 13.89 15.20
CA ARG A 164 15.88 14.95 14.20
C ARG A 164 14.59 15.47 13.53
N LEU A 165 13.41 15.03 13.97
CA LEU A 165 12.14 15.34 13.32
C LEU A 165 11.89 16.86 13.08
N PRO A 166 12.19 17.78 14.02
CA PRO A 166 12.01 19.21 13.77
C PRO A 166 12.86 19.74 12.61
N GLU A 167 14.11 19.29 12.52
CA GLU A 167 15.03 19.63 11.44
C GLU A 167 14.55 19.03 10.11
N ILE A 168 14.10 17.78 10.13
CA ILE A 168 13.54 17.09 8.96
C ILE A 168 12.34 17.85 8.40
N ILE A 169 11.39 18.25 9.25
CA ILE A 169 10.20 19.00 8.85
C ILE A 169 10.60 20.35 8.23
N GLN A 170 11.56 21.04 8.84
CA GLN A 170 12.05 22.32 8.30
C GLN A 170 12.64 22.12 6.89
N SER A 171 13.47 21.10 6.68
CA SER A 171 14.01 20.76 5.36
C SER A 171 12.93 20.42 4.33
N VAL A 172 11.85 19.74 4.73
CA VAL A 172 10.70 19.48 3.85
C VAL A 172 10.05 20.78 3.39
N LYS A 173 9.75 21.69 4.32
CA LYS A 173 9.15 23.00 3.99
C LYS A 173 10.01 23.81 3.03
N GLU A 174 11.30 23.91 3.34
CA GLU A 174 12.27 24.61 2.48
C GLU A 174 12.38 23.97 1.08
N THR A 175 12.26 22.64 0.99
CA THR A 175 12.30 21.93 -0.30
C THR A 175 11.10 22.30 -1.18
N TYR A 176 9.91 22.43 -0.60
CA TYR A 176 8.72 22.93 -1.31
C TYR A 176 8.88 24.38 -1.76
N GLU A 177 9.41 25.25 -0.90
CA GLU A 177 9.72 26.65 -1.24
C GLU A 177 10.72 26.75 -2.40
N LEU A 178 11.83 26.01 -2.33
CA LEU A 178 12.84 25.96 -3.39
C LEU A 178 12.25 25.46 -4.71
N ARG A 179 11.40 24.42 -4.69
CA ARG A 179 10.70 23.96 -5.88
C ARG A 179 9.76 25.03 -6.45
N HIS A 180 9.06 25.79 -5.62
CA HIS A 180 8.20 26.89 -6.09
C HIS A 180 9.03 27.93 -6.84
N ILE A 181 10.09 28.42 -6.20
CA ILE A 181 11.04 29.40 -6.73
C ILE A 181 11.66 28.92 -8.05
N PHE A 182 12.24 27.72 -8.07
CA PHE A 182 12.98 27.23 -9.24
C PHE A 182 12.07 26.89 -10.43
N CYS A 183 10.83 26.46 -10.20
CA CYS A 183 9.90 26.17 -11.29
C CYS A 183 9.16 27.41 -11.83
N HIS A 184 8.93 28.43 -11.00
CA HIS A 184 7.94 29.48 -11.32
C HIS A 184 8.47 30.91 -11.31
N GLU A 185 9.61 31.20 -10.68
CA GLU A 185 10.04 32.59 -10.45
C GLU A 185 11.24 33.04 -11.30
N PHE A 186 11.75 32.21 -12.23
CA PHE A 186 12.98 32.51 -13.02
C PHE A 186 14.08 33.11 -12.14
N ALA A 187 14.32 32.51 -10.97
CA ALA A 187 15.12 33.09 -9.90
C ALA A 187 16.61 33.26 -10.27
N THR A 188 16.94 34.36 -10.96
CA THR A 188 18.29 34.65 -11.48
C THR A 188 19.26 35.19 -10.43
N ASN A 189 18.76 35.68 -9.30
CA ASN A 189 19.58 36.27 -8.23
C ASN A 189 19.59 35.42 -6.94
N ILE A 190 19.31 34.12 -7.03
CA ILE A 190 19.35 33.23 -5.88
C ILE A 190 20.68 32.49 -5.85
N HIS A 191 21.32 32.53 -4.68
CA HIS A 191 22.48 31.70 -4.40
C HIS A 191 22.05 30.25 -4.18
N ILE A 192 22.66 29.34 -4.93
CA ILE A 192 22.38 27.90 -4.86
C ILE A 192 23.41 27.30 -3.90
N ASP A 193 23.00 27.10 -2.65
CA ASP A 193 23.81 26.43 -1.64
C ASP A 193 23.72 24.90 -1.82
N LYS A 194 24.80 24.32 -2.33
CA LYS A 194 24.93 22.88 -2.59
C LYS A 194 24.72 22.05 -1.32
N ASP A 195 25.39 22.42 -0.24
CA ASP A 195 25.37 21.64 1.01
C ASP A 195 23.98 21.68 1.64
N LYS A 196 23.31 22.85 1.57
CA LYS A 196 21.92 22.98 2.00
C LYS A 196 20.96 22.13 1.18
N ILE A 197 21.10 22.10 -0.15
CA ILE A 197 20.25 21.26 -1.02
C ILE A 197 20.45 19.77 -0.72
N ILE A 198 21.70 19.32 -0.57
CA ILE A 198 22.02 17.93 -0.24
C ILE A 198 21.42 17.55 1.11
N LYS A 199 21.61 18.41 2.12
CA LYS A 199 21.05 18.21 3.46
C LYS A 199 19.52 18.14 3.43
N ASN A 200 18.87 19.07 2.74
CA ASN A 200 17.42 19.09 2.63
C ASN A 200 16.89 17.85 1.92
N TYR A 201 17.56 17.38 0.86
CA TYR A 201 17.22 16.14 0.18
C TYR A 201 17.34 14.92 1.10
N GLN A 202 18.43 14.76 1.84
CA GLN A 202 18.60 13.64 2.78
C GLN A 202 17.53 13.63 3.88
N ASN A 203 17.21 14.80 4.44
CA ASN A 203 16.13 14.93 5.42
C ASN A 203 14.75 14.61 4.82
N CYS A 204 14.49 15.04 3.58
CA CYS A 204 13.27 14.68 2.84
C CYS A 204 13.16 13.16 2.61
N LYS A 205 14.27 12.50 2.26
CA LYS A 205 14.34 11.04 2.14
C LYS A 205 14.02 10.37 3.49
N ASP A 206 14.64 10.84 4.58
CA ASP A 206 14.37 10.36 5.92
C ASP A 206 12.88 10.50 6.29
N PHE A 207 12.24 11.62 5.93
CA PHE A 207 10.81 11.84 6.15
C PHE A 207 9.92 10.83 5.42
N LEU A 208 10.19 10.59 4.13
CA LEU A 208 9.42 9.65 3.32
C LEU A 208 9.57 8.21 3.84
N GLU A 209 10.80 7.78 4.13
CA GLU A 209 11.07 6.44 4.69
C GLU A 209 10.47 6.26 6.08
N PHE A 210 10.53 7.30 6.93
CA PHE A 210 9.96 7.25 8.27
C PHE A 210 8.44 7.18 8.20
N THR A 211 7.82 7.99 7.35
CA THR A 211 6.37 7.92 7.09
C THR A 211 5.99 6.54 6.56
N ASN A 212 6.73 6.00 5.58
CA ASN A 212 6.47 4.68 5.04
C ASN A 212 6.49 3.59 6.13
N THR A 213 7.46 3.68 7.05
CA THR A 213 7.59 2.77 8.20
C THR A 213 6.39 2.87 9.15
N ILE A 214 5.94 4.09 9.46
CA ILE A 214 4.77 4.32 10.32
C ILE A 214 3.51 3.75 9.66
N ILE A 215 3.26 4.10 8.40
CA ILE A 215 2.09 3.60 7.66
C ILE A 215 2.11 2.07 7.57
N TRP A 216 3.28 1.46 7.33
CA TRP A 216 3.41 0.00 7.35
C TRP A 216 2.99 -0.60 8.70
N LYS A 217 3.49 -0.05 9.82
CA LYS A 217 3.13 -0.54 11.16
C LYS A 217 1.65 -0.30 11.50
N ILE A 218 1.05 0.77 10.99
CA ILE A 218 -0.38 1.06 11.19
C ILE A 218 -1.26 0.05 10.44
N LEU A 219 -0.92 -0.26 9.20
CA LEU A 219 -1.69 -1.20 8.38
C LEU A 219 -1.42 -2.66 8.77
N TYR A 220 -0.18 -2.96 9.17
CA TYR A 220 0.28 -4.31 9.47
C TYR A 220 1.01 -4.34 10.83
N PRO A 221 0.28 -4.16 11.95
CA PRO A 221 0.88 -4.06 13.28
C PRO A 221 1.67 -5.31 13.66
N ASP A 222 1.24 -6.49 13.22
CA ASP A 222 1.84 -7.78 13.60
C ASP A 222 2.67 -8.40 12.46
N SER A 223 3.09 -7.58 11.48
CA SER A 223 3.89 -8.05 10.36
C SER A 223 5.16 -8.76 10.84
N PRO A 224 5.46 -9.97 10.36
CA PRO A 224 6.63 -10.74 10.75
C PRO A 224 7.91 -10.06 10.24
N GLU A 225 8.97 -10.13 11.04
CA GLU A 225 10.28 -9.56 10.68
C GLU A 225 11.31 -10.59 10.25
N THR A 226 11.14 -11.85 10.65
CA THR A 226 12.06 -12.94 10.29
C THR A 226 11.39 -13.96 9.40
N GLN A 227 12.18 -14.69 8.61
CA GLN A 227 11.67 -15.79 7.78
C GLN A 227 10.96 -16.87 8.63
N THR A 228 11.41 -17.09 9.86
CA THR A 228 10.78 -18.03 10.80
C THR A 228 9.39 -17.53 11.19
N ASP A 229 9.26 -16.26 11.54
CA ASP A 229 7.96 -15.65 11.88
C ASP A 229 7.02 -15.67 10.68
N MET A 230 7.53 -15.36 9.48
CA MET A 230 6.76 -15.46 8.23
C MET A 230 6.24 -16.88 7.97
N ASN A 231 7.09 -17.89 8.17
CA ASN A 231 6.70 -19.29 8.01
C ASN A 231 5.62 -19.68 9.05
N HIS A 232 5.75 -19.21 10.29
CA HIS A 232 4.79 -19.47 11.36
C HIS A 232 3.43 -18.80 11.09
N GLU A 233 3.44 -17.53 10.69
CA GLU A 233 2.22 -16.80 10.34
C GLU A 233 1.49 -17.45 9.15
N ALA A 234 2.22 -17.85 8.11
CA ALA A 234 1.65 -18.54 6.96
C ALA A 234 0.98 -19.87 7.35
N ASP A 235 1.55 -20.61 8.32
CA ASP A 235 0.94 -21.83 8.86
C ASP A 235 -0.36 -21.53 9.61
N MET A 236 -0.35 -20.49 10.46
CA MET A 236 -1.54 -20.05 11.18
C MET A 236 -2.66 -19.59 10.24
N ASN A 237 -2.32 -18.80 9.22
CA ASN A 237 -3.29 -18.30 8.24
C ASN A 237 -3.90 -19.44 7.42
N PHE A 238 -3.07 -20.39 6.96
CA PHE A 238 -3.57 -21.58 6.29
C PHE A 238 -4.51 -22.39 7.18
N LYS A 239 -4.13 -22.68 8.43
CA LYS A 239 -4.98 -23.44 9.37
C LYS A 239 -6.33 -22.75 9.60
N LYS A 240 -6.31 -21.43 9.86
CA LYS A 240 -7.54 -20.64 10.01
C LYS A 240 -8.44 -20.73 8.78
N LYS A 241 -7.85 -20.69 7.57
CA LYS A 241 -8.60 -20.81 6.32
C LYS A 241 -9.10 -22.23 6.05
N ASP A 242 -8.34 -23.25 6.42
CA ASP A 242 -8.78 -24.65 6.32
C ASP A 242 -9.94 -24.93 7.29
N ASP A 243 -9.90 -24.38 8.50
CA ASP A 243 -10.99 -24.43 9.48
C ASP A 243 -12.25 -23.69 8.97
N GLU A 244 -12.09 -22.52 8.32
CA GLU A 244 -13.20 -21.79 7.68
C GLU A 244 -13.83 -22.63 6.56
N LEU A 245 -13.01 -23.26 5.71
CA LEU A 245 -13.50 -24.14 4.64
C LEU A 245 -14.24 -25.35 5.23
N GLN A 246 -13.69 -25.98 6.27
CA GLN A 246 -14.30 -27.14 6.89
C GLN A 246 -15.65 -26.77 7.52
N THR A 247 -15.72 -25.64 8.22
CA THR A 247 -16.97 -25.09 8.78
C THR A 247 -18.03 -24.87 7.69
N LEU A 248 -17.64 -24.32 6.54
CA LEU A 248 -18.55 -24.12 5.41
C LEU A 248 -19.04 -25.45 4.82
N ILE A 249 -18.15 -26.43 4.66
CA ILE A 249 -18.49 -27.76 4.16
C ILE A 249 -19.48 -28.45 5.09
N ASP A 250 -19.22 -28.43 6.39
CA ASP A 250 -20.08 -29.06 7.40
C ASP A 250 -21.45 -28.38 7.42
N PHE A 251 -21.49 -27.04 7.35
CA PHE A 251 -22.73 -26.29 7.23
C PHE A 251 -23.56 -26.69 5.99
N ILE A 252 -22.93 -26.84 4.83
CA ILE A 252 -23.61 -27.27 3.59
C ILE A 252 -24.18 -28.68 3.75
N ILE A 253 -23.43 -29.59 4.37
CA ILE A 253 -23.86 -30.98 4.57
C ILE A 253 -25.02 -31.06 5.57
N ASP A 254 -24.94 -30.32 6.67
CA ASP A 254 -25.95 -30.34 7.73
C ASP A 254 -27.27 -29.73 7.27
N ASN A 255 -27.22 -28.76 6.35
CA ASN A 255 -28.40 -28.10 5.79
C ASN A 255 -28.86 -28.69 4.45
N LYS A 256 -28.45 -29.92 4.12
CA LYS A 256 -28.79 -30.60 2.85
C LYS A 256 -30.29 -30.66 2.53
N GLU A 257 -31.15 -30.69 3.55
CA GLU A 257 -32.61 -30.80 3.41
C GLU A 257 -33.24 -29.48 2.98
N ASN A 258 -32.52 -28.37 3.13
CA ASN A 258 -32.97 -27.02 2.75
C ASN A 258 -32.58 -26.67 1.30
N ILE A 259 -32.03 -27.63 0.55
CA ILE A 259 -31.73 -27.51 -0.87
C ILE A 259 -33.01 -27.76 -1.66
N ASP A 260 -33.28 -26.88 -2.63
CA ASP A 260 -34.52 -26.87 -3.40
C ASP A 260 -34.80 -28.23 -4.05
N GLU A 261 -36.05 -28.71 -3.99
CA GLU A 261 -36.46 -30.04 -4.48
C GLU A 261 -36.17 -30.24 -5.98
N GLN A 262 -36.02 -29.16 -6.74
CA GLN A 262 -35.63 -29.19 -8.16
C GLN A 262 -34.17 -29.59 -8.43
N PHE A 263 -33.28 -29.50 -7.43
CA PHE A 263 -31.86 -29.84 -7.58
C PHE A 263 -31.44 -30.87 -6.53
N SER A 264 -31.46 -32.15 -6.90
CA SER A 264 -30.91 -33.21 -6.04
C SER A 264 -29.37 -33.20 -6.11
N ILE A 265 -28.74 -32.73 -5.04
CA ILE A 265 -27.28 -32.82 -4.89
C ILE A 265 -26.93 -34.20 -4.33
N ASP A 266 -26.09 -34.95 -5.04
CA ASP A 266 -25.49 -36.16 -4.50
C ASP A 266 -24.35 -35.79 -3.55
N PHE A 267 -24.65 -35.80 -2.25
CA PHE A 267 -23.68 -35.47 -1.20
C PHE A 267 -22.49 -36.44 -1.10
N LYS A 268 -22.60 -37.67 -1.63
CA LYS A 268 -21.45 -38.58 -1.70
C LYS A 268 -20.48 -38.09 -2.78
N LEU A 269 -21.00 -37.66 -3.93
CA LEU A 269 -20.18 -37.06 -4.99
C LEU A 269 -19.60 -35.72 -4.54
N PHE A 270 -20.37 -34.90 -3.81
CA PHE A 270 -19.86 -33.65 -3.23
C PHE A 270 -18.66 -33.91 -2.30
N LYS A 271 -18.78 -34.80 -1.32
CA LYS A 271 -17.67 -35.18 -0.43
C LYS A 271 -16.47 -35.72 -1.22
N SER A 272 -16.70 -36.59 -2.21
CA SER A 272 -15.63 -37.10 -3.07
C SER A 272 -14.93 -35.98 -3.85
N SER A 273 -15.68 -34.96 -4.29
CA SER A 273 -15.13 -33.82 -5.02
C SER A 273 -14.21 -32.98 -4.13
N ILE A 274 -14.60 -32.74 -2.86
CA ILE A 274 -13.78 -32.03 -1.87
C ILE A 274 -12.47 -32.77 -1.59
N GLU A 275 -12.52 -34.09 -1.40
CA GLU A 275 -11.31 -34.89 -1.14
C GLU A 275 -10.33 -34.88 -2.32
N LYS A 276 -10.83 -34.94 -3.56
CA LYS A 276 -10.00 -34.79 -4.75
C LYS A 276 -9.43 -33.37 -4.85
N TRP A 277 -10.21 -32.37 -4.50
CA TRP A 277 -9.77 -30.98 -4.51
C TRP A 277 -8.69 -30.71 -3.45
N LYS A 278 -8.74 -31.32 -2.26
CA LYS A 278 -7.67 -31.21 -1.25
C LYS A 278 -6.32 -31.72 -1.79
N LYS A 279 -6.32 -32.82 -2.55
CA LYS A 279 -5.12 -33.32 -3.25
C LYS A 279 -4.62 -32.38 -4.35
N TYR A 280 -5.55 -31.76 -5.09
CA TYR A 280 -5.22 -30.73 -6.06
C TYR A 280 -4.53 -29.53 -5.39
N ARG A 281 -5.08 -29.05 -4.27
CA ARG A 281 -4.49 -27.97 -3.46
C ARG A 281 -3.06 -28.27 -3.05
N GLU A 282 -2.80 -29.46 -2.52
CA GLU A 282 -1.43 -29.88 -2.15
C GLU A 282 -0.49 -29.89 -3.37
N THR A 283 -0.97 -30.40 -4.50
CA THR A 283 -0.18 -30.45 -5.74
C THR A 283 0.16 -29.05 -6.25
N VAL A 284 -0.80 -28.13 -6.23
CA VAL A 284 -0.58 -26.71 -6.58
C VAL A 284 0.45 -26.07 -5.65
N ALA A 285 0.35 -26.32 -4.34
CA ALA A 285 1.28 -25.78 -3.37
C ALA A 285 2.71 -26.30 -3.57
N LEU A 286 2.88 -27.61 -3.81
CA LEU A 286 4.17 -28.20 -4.16
C LEU A 286 4.75 -27.59 -5.44
N TYR A 287 3.93 -27.48 -6.49
CA TYR A 287 4.33 -26.90 -7.77
C TYR A 287 4.82 -25.46 -7.60
N LYS A 288 4.06 -24.61 -6.90
CA LYS A 288 4.42 -23.20 -6.66
C LYS A 288 5.68 -23.06 -5.80
N ALA A 289 5.85 -23.91 -4.79
CA ALA A 289 7.00 -23.86 -3.88
C ALA A 289 8.28 -24.50 -4.44
N ASN A 290 8.21 -25.23 -5.55
CA ASN A 290 9.31 -26.06 -6.03
C ASN A 290 10.62 -25.29 -6.30
N ASN A 291 10.53 -24.06 -6.79
CA ASN A 291 11.71 -23.21 -7.05
C ASN A 291 12.49 -22.84 -5.78
N PHE A 292 11.89 -23.03 -4.60
CA PHE A 292 12.48 -22.69 -3.31
C PHE A 292 12.87 -23.93 -2.49
N LYS A 293 12.74 -25.12 -3.07
CA LYS A 293 12.93 -26.39 -2.36
C LYS A 293 14.29 -26.46 -1.66
N GLY A 294 14.26 -26.78 -0.36
CA GLY A 294 15.45 -26.84 0.50
C GLY A 294 15.87 -25.49 1.09
N GLY A 295 15.27 -24.38 0.66
CA GLY A 295 15.49 -23.04 1.22
C GLY A 295 14.52 -22.68 2.34
N SER A 296 14.86 -21.65 3.11
CA SER A 296 14.04 -21.16 4.23
C SER A 296 12.72 -20.50 3.81
N MET A 297 12.60 -20.08 2.54
CA MET A 297 11.35 -19.57 1.95
C MET A 297 10.37 -20.67 1.51
N TYR A 298 10.81 -21.92 1.39
CA TYR A 298 9.94 -23.00 0.93
C TYR A 298 8.65 -23.14 1.75
N PRO A 299 8.68 -23.15 3.10
CA PRO A 299 7.47 -23.32 3.89
C PRO A 299 6.48 -22.17 3.67
N LEU A 300 6.95 -20.92 3.66
CA LEU A 300 6.11 -19.75 3.37
C LEU A 300 5.38 -19.91 2.03
N ILE A 301 6.10 -20.16 0.94
CA ILE A 301 5.48 -20.26 -0.39
C ILE A 301 4.49 -21.44 -0.47
N TYR A 302 4.83 -22.57 0.15
CA TYR A 302 3.96 -23.74 0.19
C TYR A 302 2.67 -23.44 0.97
N LEU A 303 2.78 -22.90 2.18
CA LEU A 303 1.64 -22.61 3.06
C LEU A 303 0.74 -21.51 2.49
N SER A 304 1.31 -20.42 1.96
CA SER A 304 0.54 -19.38 1.28
C SER A 304 -0.17 -19.91 0.03
N ALA A 305 0.42 -20.87 -0.69
CA ALA A 305 -0.26 -21.50 -1.82
C ALA A 305 -1.43 -22.40 -1.40
N LEU A 306 -1.31 -23.12 -0.28
CA LEU A 306 -2.42 -23.86 0.32
C LEU A 306 -3.55 -22.90 0.74
N GLU A 307 -3.22 -21.81 1.41
CA GLU A 307 -4.17 -20.78 1.86
C GLU A 307 -4.93 -20.14 0.69
N ASN A 308 -4.21 -19.68 -0.34
CA ASN A 308 -4.80 -19.03 -1.50
C ASN A 308 -5.77 -19.97 -2.24
N THR A 309 -5.34 -21.21 -2.51
CA THR A 309 -6.20 -22.19 -3.18
C THR A 309 -7.44 -22.49 -2.33
N THR A 310 -7.30 -22.54 -1.00
CA THR A 310 -8.41 -22.72 -0.06
C THR A 310 -9.40 -21.56 -0.11
N THR A 311 -8.91 -20.33 -0.18
CA THR A 311 -9.74 -19.13 -0.32
C THR A 311 -10.57 -19.16 -1.60
N GLU A 312 -9.95 -19.50 -2.73
CA GLU A 312 -10.67 -19.67 -4.01
C GLU A 312 -11.78 -20.71 -3.91
N LYS A 313 -11.56 -21.80 -3.17
CA LYS A 313 -12.58 -22.84 -2.99
C LYS A 313 -13.72 -22.39 -2.07
N ILE A 314 -13.42 -21.64 -1.01
CA ILE A 314 -14.44 -21.03 -0.16
C ILE A 314 -15.35 -20.13 -1.00
N GLU A 315 -14.78 -19.24 -1.82
CA GLU A 315 -15.55 -18.36 -2.71
C GLU A 315 -16.38 -19.15 -3.72
N SER A 316 -15.78 -20.17 -4.34
CA SER A 316 -16.49 -21.07 -5.26
C SER A 316 -17.69 -21.74 -4.59
N LEU A 317 -17.53 -22.25 -3.36
CA LEU A 317 -18.63 -22.90 -2.62
C LEU A 317 -19.68 -21.88 -2.17
N LYS A 318 -19.28 -20.67 -1.74
CA LYS A 318 -20.22 -19.60 -1.39
C LYS A 318 -21.10 -19.20 -2.57
N ASN A 319 -20.53 -19.15 -3.78
CA ASN A 319 -21.28 -18.88 -5.00
C ASN A 319 -22.18 -20.06 -5.40
N GLU A 320 -21.65 -21.29 -5.37
CA GLU A 320 -22.39 -22.49 -5.74
C GLU A 320 -23.61 -22.73 -4.81
N PHE A 321 -23.47 -22.44 -3.52
CA PHE A 321 -24.49 -22.65 -2.50
C PHE A 321 -25.15 -21.35 -2.01
N GLU A 322 -25.08 -20.25 -2.77
CA GLU A 322 -25.53 -18.91 -2.36
C GLU A 322 -26.98 -18.90 -1.81
N ILE A 323 -27.89 -19.61 -2.49
CA ILE A 323 -29.31 -19.72 -2.09
C ILE A 323 -29.44 -20.42 -0.73
N LEU A 324 -28.71 -21.52 -0.53
CA LEU A 324 -28.72 -22.28 0.72
C LEU A 324 -28.18 -21.43 1.87
N LEU A 325 -27.05 -20.76 1.64
CA LEU A 325 -26.38 -19.92 2.64
C LEU A 325 -27.25 -18.74 3.06
N ARG A 326 -27.92 -18.08 2.10
CA ARG A 326 -28.87 -16.99 2.37
C ARG A 326 -30.09 -17.45 3.16
N LYS A 327 -30.70 -18.58 2.80
CA LYS A 327 -31.87 -19.12 3.51
C LYS A 327 -31.58 -19.44 4.98
N ASN A 328 -30.34 -19.83 5.28
CA ASN A 328 -29.93 -20.25 6.61
C ASN A 328 -29.06 -19.22 7.36
N ASN A 329 -29.04 -17.97 6.88
CA ASN A 329 -28.29 -16.84 7.49
C ASN A 329 -26.81 -17.15 7.78
N TYR A 330 -26.14 -17.88 6.89
CA TYR A 330 -24.69 -18.06 6.97
C TYR A 330 -24.02 -16.74 6.51
N ASN A 331 -23.36 -16.06 7.45
CA ASN A 331 -22.62 -14.82 7.18
C ASN A 331 -21.19 -15.11 6.70
#